data_AF-A0A8J6NS67-F1
#
_entry.id   AF-A0A8J6NS67-F1
#
_cell.length_a   1.000
_cell.length_b   1.000
_cell.length_c   1.000
_cell.angle_alpha   90.00
_cell.angle_beta   90.00
_cell.angle_gamma   90.00
#
_symmetry.space_group_name_H-M   'P 1'
#
loop_
_entity.id
_entity.type
_entity.pdbx_description
1 polymer ?
#
loop_
_entity_poly.entity_id
_entity_poly.type
_entity_poly.pdbx_seq_one_letter_code
_entity_poly.pdbx_strand_id
1 'polypeptide(L)'
;MVKKIISGGQIGADQAALDVAIKLGIPHGGWIQKGRKTQSGTLPDKYKLKEMPTASYIKRIEQNAIDSDGTLIISYGIITGGSDHSRKMVLKHKRQLLHIDLSQIAALQAAKLINSWISLYHIKILNITGPRTSEDPKIYKAVMDILESAYYLSQVEDRILTLDSFYQTPPKDRSSSPQIHTKTVDDAVELLITEMPLKDRATMANFTKAELAPLNMTLGIYIRNHLFQKGANSELLASCSHVSENEHLSESDAAFVIIEKLWEKLRVTHRLRIVK
;
A
#
# COMPACT_ATOMS: atom_id res chain seq x y z
N MET A 1 -8.17 -7.15 -0.80
CA MET A 1 -8.19 -6.46 -2.11
C MET A 1 -9.62 -6.10 -2.54
N VAL A 2 -9.81 -4.90 -3.10
CA VAL A 2 -11.09 -4.42 -3.65
C VAL A 2 -11.47 -5.22 -4.90
N LYS A 3 -12.72 -5.67 -4.99
CA LYS A 3 -13.26 -6.40 -6.14
C LYS A 3 -14.03 -5.49 -7.11
N LYS A 4 -14.55 -4.36 -6.63
CA LYS A 4 -15.30 -3.41 -7.44
C LYS A 4 -15.21 -2.00 -6.88
N ILE A 5 -15.02 -1.01 -7.75
CA ILE A 5 -15.15 0.42 -7.41
C ILE A 5 -16.51 0.91 -7.91
N ILE A 6 -17.26 1.60 -7.06
CA ILE A 6 -18.51 2.26 -7.47
C ILE A 6 -18.46 3.76 -7.21
N SER A 7 -19.18 4.53 -8.03
CA SER A 7 -19.31 5.97 -7.84
C SER A 7 -20.55 6.53 -8.56
N GLY A 8 -20.84 7.81 -8.32
CA GLY A 8 -22.00 8.53 -8.85
C GLY A 8 -21.83 9.12 -10.25
N GLY A 9 -20.61 9.11 -10.80
CA GLY A 9 -20.29 9.59 -12.14
C GLY A 9 -20.23 11.11 -12.32
N GLN A 10 -20.27 11.90 -11.24
CA GLN A 10 -20.13 13.36 -11.37
C GLN A 10 -18.70 13.77 -11.80
N ILE A 11 -18.57 14.92 -12.48
CA ILE A 11 -17.25 15.47 -12.79
C ILE A 11 -16.48 15.80 -11.50
N GLY A 12 -15.21 15.41 -11.42
CA GLY A 12 -14.38 15.53 -10.22
C GLY A 12 -14.02 14.17 -9.63
N ALA A 13 -14.19 14.02 -8.32
CA ALA A 13 -13.78 12.81 -7.59
C ALA A 13 -14.46 11.53 -8.11
N ASP A 14 -15.75 11.59 -8.46
CA ASP A 14 -16.49 10.41 -8.92
C ASP A 14 -15.93 9.86 -10.24
N GLN A 15 -15.74 10.72 -11.25
CA GLN A 15 -15.15 10.31 -12.53
C GLN A 15 -13.69 9.86 -12.38
N ALA A 16 -12.90 10.53 -11.55
CA ALA A 16 -11.53 10.09 -11.25
C ALA A 16 -11.50 8.66 -10.71
N ALA A 17 -12.37 8.33 -9.75
CA ALA A 17 -12.47 6.97 -9.22
C ALA A 17 -12.81 5.94 -10.30
N LEU A 18 -13.74 6.27 -11.19
CA LEU A 18 -14.13 5.39 -12.30
C LEU A 18 -13.00 5.24 -13.33
N ASP A 19 -12.28 6.32 -13.65
CA ASP A 19 -11.17 6.30 -14.61
C ASP A 19 -9.97 5.53 -14.04
N VAL A 20 -9.67 5.61 -12.74
CA VAL A 20 -8.71 4.71 -12.08
C VAL A 20 -9.13 3.26 -12.21
N ALA A 21 -10.41 2.96 -11.93
CA ALA A 21 -10.91 1.59 -12.01
C ALA A 21 -10.77 1.03 -13.44
N ILE A 22 -11.12 1.83 -14.45
CA ILE A 22 -10.92 1.48 -15.86
C ILE A 22 -9.43 1.26 -16.18
N LYS A 23 -8.57 2.21 -15.79
CA LYS A 23 -7.12 2.16 -16.06
C LYS A 23 -6.47 0.91 -15.47
N LEU A 24 -6.87 0.51 -14.27
CA LEU A 24 -6.30 -0.63 -13.53
C LEU A 24 -7.04 -1.95 -13.80
N GLY A 25 -8.06 -1.95 -14.68
CA GLY A 25 -8.85 -3.15 -14.98
C GLY A 25 -9.71 -3.65 -13.82
N ILE A 26 -10.00 -2.80 -12.82
CA ILE A 26 -10.87 -3.13 -11.70
C ILE A 26 -12.33 -3.00 -12.17
N PRO A 27 -13.19 -3.99 -11.90
CA PRO A 27 -14.62 -3.86 -12.17
C PRO A 27 -15.18 -2.56 -11.60
N HIS A 28 -15.94 -1.81 -12.39
CA HIS A 28 -16.52 -0.54 -11.95
C HIS A 28 -18.04 -0.49 -12.14
N GLY A 29 -18.69 0.48 -11.51
CA GLY A 29 -20.12 0.72 -11.66
C GLY A 29 -20.63 1.77 -10.69
N GLY A 30 -21.89 1.62 -10.26
CA GLY A 30 -22.55 2.55 -9.35
C GLY A 30 -23.86 3.07 -9.92
N TRP A 31 -24.48 3.96 -9.18
CA TRP A 31 -25.80 4.52 -9.48
C TRP A 31 -25.68 5.99 -9.88
N ILE A 32 -26.27 6.33 -11.03
CA ILE A 32 -26.41 7.69 -11.54
C ILE A 32 -27.88 8.07 -11.65
N GLN A 33 -28.20 9.35 -11.55
CA GLN A 33 -29.58 9.83 -11.72
C GLN A 33 -30.09 9.57 -13.14
N LYS A 34 -31.41 9.43 -13.29
CA LYS A 34 -32.08 9.24 -14.59
C LYS A 34 -31.61 10.25 -15.64
N GLY A 35 -31.31 9.77 -16.84
CA GLY A 35 -30.75 10.52 -17.96
C GLY A 35 -29.22 10.71 -17.89
N ARG A 36 -28.52 9.97 -17.02
CA ARG A 36 -27.05 9.99 -16.86
C ARG A 36 -26.45 11.40 -16.73
N LYS A 37 -27.18 12.32 -16.11
CA LYS A 37 -26.83 13.75 -16.07
C LYS A 37 -25.65 14.03 -15.12
N THR A 38 -24.70 14.81 -15.61
CA THR A 38 -23.55 15.39 -14.88
C THR A 38 -23.52 16.91 -15.10
N GLN A 39 -22.64 17.65 -14.43
CA GLN A 39 -22.45 19.09 -14.68
C GLN A 39 -21.95 19.38 -16.10
N SER A 40 -21.23 18.45 -16.72
CA SER A 40 -20.70 18.58 -18.10
C SER A 40 -21.64 17.98 -19.15
N GLY A 41 -22.89 17.68 -18.79
CA GLY A 41 -23.86 17.02 -19.67
C GLY A 41 -23.99 15.53 -19.39
N THR A 42 -24.29 14.74 -20.42
CA THR A 42 -24.53 13.30 -20.28
C THR A 42 -23.24 12.53 -20.04
N LEU A 43 -23.22 11.63 -19.06
CA LEU A 43 -22.07 10.79 -18.76
C LEU A 43 -21.80 9.80 -19.91
N PRO A 44 -20.56 9.74 -20.46
CA PRO A 44 -20.20 8.82 -21.54
C PRO A 44 -20.44 7.34 -21.21
N ASP A 45 -20.67 6.52 -22.25
CA ASP A 45 -21.01 5.09 -22.12
C ASP A 45 -19.83 4.20 -21.72
N LYS A 46 -18.59 4.74 -21.71
CA LYS A 46 -17.43 4.03 -21.15
C LYS A 46 -17.65 3.69 -19.67
N TYR A 47 -18.40 4.54 -18.94
CA TYR A 47 -18.73 4.34 -17.53
C TYR A 47 -19.96 3.45 -17.36
N LYS A 48 -19.78 2.23 -16.83
CA LYS A 48 -20.83 1.21 -16.69
C LYS A 48 -21.72 1.42 -15.44
N LEU A 49 -22.34 2.60 -15.34
CA LEU A 49 -23.26 2.97 -14.26
C LEU A 49 -24.71 2.55 -14.58
N LYS A 50 -25.47 2.22 -13.54
CA LYS A 50 -26.92 1.95 -13.59
C LYS A 50 -27.69 3.24 -13.33
N GLU A 51 -28.71 3.50 -14.14
CA GLU A 51 -29.59 4.64 -13.92
C GLU A 51 -30.60 4.36 -12.80
N MET A 52 -30.78 5.34 -11.93
CA MET A 52 -31.86 5.36 -10.96
C MET A 52 -33.21 5.51 -11.69
N PRO A 53 -34.29 4.90 -11.19
CA PRO A 53 -35.65 5.14 -11.71
C PRO A 53 -36.11 6.61 -11.60
N THR A 54 -35.40 7.41 -10.79
CA THR A 54 -35.74 8.81 -10.50
C THR A 54 -34.61 9.76 -10.89
N ALA A 55 -34.93 11.02 -11.14
CA ALA A 55 -33.94 12.09 -11.33
C ALA A 55 -33.35 12.63 -10.01
N SER A 56 -33.64 12.00 -8.87
CA SER A 56 -33.20 12.50 -7.56
C SER A 56 -31.70 12.28 -7.36
N TYR A 57 -30.97 13.40 -7.25
CA TYR A 57 -29.55 13.43 -6.93
C TYR A 57 -29.24 12.75 -5.58
N ILE A 58 -30.12 12.93 -4.59
CA ILE A 58 -29.95 12.37 -3.25
C ILE A 58 -30.12 10.85 -3.25
N LYS A 59 -31.12 10.32 -3.96
CA LYS A 59 -31.37 8.88 -4.02
C LYS A 59 -30.20 8.10 -4.63
N ARG A 60 -29.51 8.66 -5.63
CA ARG A 60 -28.31 8.00 -6.17
C ARG A 60 -27.16 7.94 -5.17
N ILE A 61 -27.01 8.96 -4.31
CA ILE A 61 -25.97 8.98 -3.28
C ILE A 61 -26.27 7.90 -2.24
N GLU A 62 -27.50 7.87 -1.76
CA GLU A 62 -27.95 6.86 -0.80
C GLU A 62 -27.78 5.44 -1.35
N GLN A 63 -28.17 5.20 -2.61
CA GLN A 63 -28.04 3.87 -3.21
C GLN A 63 -26.57 3.43 -3.37
N ASN A 64 -25.66 4.33 -3.75
CA ASN A 64 -24.22 4.00 -3.78
C ASN A 64 -23.65 3.70 -2.39
N ALA A 65 -24.15 4.35 -1.33
CA ALA A 65 -23.77 4.02 0.04
C ALA A 65 -24.31 2.65 0.47
N ILE A 66 -25.55 2.31 0.10
CA ILE A 66 -26.17 1.02 0.46
C ILE A 66 -25.46 -0.15 -0.24
N ASP A 67 -25.13 0.00 -1.52
CA ASP A 67 -24.57 -1.05 -2.38
C ASP A 67 -23.05 -1.22 -2.25
N SER A 68 -22.40 -0.53 -1.30
CA SER A 68 -20.98 -0.71 -1.00
C SER A 68 -20.74 -1.28 0.40
N ASP A 69 -19.55 -1.86 0.59
CA ASP A 69 -19.09 -2.30 1.90
C ASP A 69 -18.53 -1.11 2.70
N GLY A 70 -17.95 -0.14 2.00
CA GLY A 70 -17.48 1.11 2.56
C GLY A 70 -17.52 2.26 1.56
N THR A 71 -17.51 3.48 2.09
CA THR A 71 -17.42 4.72 1.31
C THR A 71 -16.17 5.50 1.70
N LEU A 72 -15.34 5.80 0.70
CA LEU A 72 -14.21 6.70 0.79
C LEU A 72 -14.61 8.08 0.28
N ILE A 73 -14.47 9.10 1.13
CA ILE A 73 -14.64 10.50 0.76
C ILE A 73 -13.25 11.14 0.70
N ILE A 74 -12.91 11.77 -0.42
CA ILE A 74 -11.66 12.53 -0.56
C ILE A 74 -11.99 13.99 -0.86
N SER A 75 -11.38 14.92 -0.11
CA SER A 75 -11.57 16.36 -0.29
C SER A 75 -10.32 17.15 0.11
N TYR A 76 -10.29 18.44 -0.22
CA TYR A 76 -9.45 19.41 0.46
C TYR A 76 -10.32 20.21 1.44
N GLY A 77 -10.02 20.09 2.73
CA GLY A 77 -10.80 20.69 3.81
C GLY A 77 -12.05 19.88 4.17
N ILE A 78 -12.89 20.53 4.99
CA ILE A 78 -14.11 19.93 5.55
C ILE A 78 -15.10 19.47 4.48
N ILE A 79 -15.81 18.38 4.77
CA ILE A 79 -16.83 17.85 3.88
C ILE A 79 -18.05 18.78 3.86
N THR A 80 -18.48 19.20 2.67
CA THR A 80 -19.69 20.01 2.46
C THR A 80 -20.58 19.44 1.34
N GLY A 81 -21.76 20.02 1.15
CA GLY A 81 -22.64 19.74 0.01
C GLY A 81 -23.00 18.26 -0.17
N GLY A 82 -22.84 17.76 -1.40
CA GLY A 82 -23.16 16.37 -1.76
C GLY A 82 -22.30 15.32 -1.04
N SER A 83 -21.07 15.67 -0.69
CA SER A 83 -20.17 14.80 0.06
C SER A 83 -20.63 14.65 1.52
N ASP A 84 -21.15 15.71 2.14
CA ASP A 84 -21.70 15.63 3.52
C ASP A 84 -23.00 14.83 3.53
N HIS A 85 -23.79 14.93 2.46
CA HIS A 85 -24.95 14.06 2.29
C HIS A 85 -24.53 12.58 2.18
N SER A 86 -23.46 12.29 1.44
CA SER A 86 -22.89 10.94 1.35
C SER A 86 -22.48 10.42 2.73
N ARG A 87 -21.74 11.22 3.50
CA ARG A 87 -21.39 10.92 4.90
C ARG A 87 -22.63 10.57 5.73
N LYS A 88 -23.67 11.41 5.68
CA LYS A 88 -24.92 11.20 6.42
C LYS A 88 -25.60 9.89 6.02
N MET A 89 -25.65 9.54 4.74
CA MET A 89 -26.25 8.30 4.27
C MET A 89 -25.45 7.06 4.68
N VAL A 90 -24.12 7.12 4.59
CA VAL A 90 -23.24 6.02 5.03
C VAL A 90 -23.43 5.72 6.51
N LEU A 91 -23.46 6.77 7.35
CA LEU A 91 -23.72 6.65 8.79
C LEU A 91 -25.13 6.12 9.09
N LYS A 92 -26.15 6.64 8.40
CA LYS A 92 -27.55 6.18 8.52
C LYS A 92 -27.67 4.67 8.25
N HIS A 93 -26.96 4.16 7.26
CA HIS A 93 -27.00 2.76 6.85
C HIS A 93 -25.94 1.89 7.54
N LYS A 94 -25.24 2.42 8.55
CA LYS A 94 -24.20 1.71 9.33
C LYS A 94 -23.12 1.07 8.46
N ARG A 95 -22.74 1.78 7.38
CA ARG A 95 -21.67 1.38 6.47
C ARG A 95 -20.34 1.99 6.89
N GLN A 96 -19.24 1.39 6.43
CA GLN A 96 -17.90 1.91 6.74
C GLN A 96 -17.66 3.23 6.03
N LEU A 97 -17.04 4.17 6.74
CA LEU A 97 -16.72 5.49 6.22
C LEU A 97 -15.25 5.80 6.51
N LEU A 98 -14.53 6.22 5.48
CA LEU A 98 -13.24 6.89 5.62
C LEU A 98 -13.30 8.24 4.92
N HIS A 99 -12.93 9.29 5.63
CA HIS A 99 -12.70 10.61 5.04
C HIS A 99 -11.21 10.91 5.03
N ILE A 100 -10.71 11.29 3.86
CA ILE A 100 -9.36 11.80 3.65
C ILE A 100 -9.44 13.29 3.31
N ASP A 101 -8.92 14.12 4.21
CA ASP A 101 -8.73 15.55 4.00
C ASP A 101 -7.28 15.82 3.55
N LEU A 102 -7.10 16.06 2.26
CA LEU A 102 -5.81 16.31 1.63
C LEU A 102 -5.17 17.65 2.01
N SER A 103 -5.87 18.51 2.76
CA SER A 103 -5.25 19.67 3.41
C SER A 103 -4.48 19.30 4.69
N GLN A 104 -4.74 18.12 5.27
CA GLN A 104 -4.21 17.68 6.56
C GLN A 104 -3.28 16.46 6.45
N ILE A 105 -3.33 15.73 5.36
CA ILE A 105 -2.55 14.50 5.18
C ILE A 105 -1.85 14.48 3.83
N ALA A 106 -0.58 14.08 3.83
CA ALA A 106 0.20 13.90 2.61
C ALA A 106 -0.34 12.73 1.76
N ALA A 107 -0.27 12.85 0.44
CA ALA A 107 -0.84 11.87 -0.50
C ALA A 107 -0.39 10.42 -0.24
N LEU A 108 0.89 10.19 0.08
CA LEU A 108 1.40 8.85 0.37
C LEU A 108 0.83 8.28 1.68
N GLN A 109 0.67 9.12 2.70
CA GLN A 109 0.06 8.70 3.98
C GLN A 109 -1.43 8.41 3.79
N ALA A 110 -2.13 9.21 2.96
CA ALA A 110 -3.50 8.94 2.57
C ALA A 110 -3.63 7.57 1.90
N ALA A 111 -2.76 7.27 0.94
CA ALA A 111 -2.76 5.99 0.23
C ALA A 111 -2.56 4.79 1.17
N LYS A 112 -1.62 4.89 2.12
CA LYS A 112 -1.42 3.89 3.17
C LYS A 112 -2.65 3.71 4.04
N LEU A 113 -3.24 4.80 4.53
CA LEU A 113 -4.43 4.78 5.37
C LEU A 113 -5.62 4.14 4.64
N ILE A 114 -5.82 4.46 3.36
CA ILE A 114 -6.86 3.86 2.52
C ILE A 114 -6.66 2.36 2.41
N ASN A 115 -5.44 1.90 2.09
CA ASN A 115 -5.13 0.47 2.01
C ASN A 115 -5.41 -0.22 3.35
N SER A 116 -4.85 0.29 4.46
CA SER A 116 -5.02 -0.34 5.77
C SER A 116 -6.50 -0.42 6.17
N TRP A 117 -7.28 0.62 5.90
CA TRP A 117 -8.73 0.64 6.15
C TRP A 117 -9.49 -0.38 5.29
N ILE A 118 -9.19 -0.48 3.99
CA ILE A 118 -9.79 -1.48 3.09
C ILE A 118 -9.52 -2.90 3.61
N SER A 119 -8.27 -3.16 4.00
CA SER A 119 -7.82 -4.46 4.47
C SER A 119 -8.45 -4.83 5.82
N LEU A 120 -8.43 -3.90 6.79
CA LEU A 120 -8.98 -4.08 8.14
C LEU A 120 -10.48 -4.38 8.13
N TYR A 121 -11.25 -3.67 7.31
CA TYR A 121 -12.71 -3.84 7.23
C TYR A 121 -13.18 -4.75 6.10
N HIS A 122 -12.24 -5.44 5.43
CA HIS A 122 -12.52 -6.39 4.34
C HIS A 122 -13.43 -5.83 3.23
N ILE A 123 -13.18 -4.58 2.83
CA ILE A 123 -14.00 -3.86 1.86
C ILE A 123 -13.79 -4.46 0.46
N LYS A 124 -14.84 -5.06 -0.12
CA LYS A 124 -14.81 -5.66 -1.46
C LYS A 124 -15.42 -4.73 -2.50
N ILE A 125 -16.49 -4.03 -2.16
CA ILE A 125 -17.12 -3.00 -2.99
C ILE A 125 -16.86 -1.65 -2.33
N LEU A 126 -16.02 -0.85 -2.97
CA LEU A 126 -15.62 0.47 -2.47
C LEU A 126 -16.38 1.56 -3.23
N ASN A 127 -17.23 2.31 -2.54
CA ASN A 127 -17.80 3.55 -3.07
C ASN A 127 -16.81 4.69 -2.87
N ILE A 128 -16.56 5.50 -3.90
CA ILE A 128 -15.65 6.63 -3.83
C ILE A 128 -16.40 7.89 -4.28
N THR A 129 -16.30 8.95 -3.48
CA THR A 129 -16.98 10.23 -3.74
C THR A 129 -16.13 11.40 -3.25
N GLY A 130 -16.47 12.61 -3.69
CA GLY A 130 -15.83 13.83 -3.23
C GLY A 130 -16.40 15.07 -3.93
N PRO A 131 -15.77 16.25 -3.72
CA PRO A 131 -16.15 17.48 -4.40
C PRO A 131 -16.14 17.34 -5.93
N ARG A 132 -16.95 18.20 -6.57
CA ARG A 132 -16.97 18.34 -8.02
C ARG A 132 -15.79 19.18 -8.49
N THR A 133 -15.39 19.06 -9.75
CA THR A 133 -14.34 19.93 -10.32
C THR A 133 -14.68 21.43 -10.22
N SER A 134 -15.97 21.80 -10.29
CA SER A 134 -16.40 23.20 -10.10
C SER A 134 -16.22 23.70 -8.66
N GLU A 135 -16.20 22.81 -7.68
CA GLU A 135 -15.98 23.12 -6.27
C GLU A 135 -14.49 23.07 -5.93
N ASP A 136 -13.77 22.11 -6.51
CA ASP A 136 -12.34 21.94 -6.36
C ASP A 136 -11.69 21.46 -7.68
N PRO A 137 -10.99 22.32 -8.42
CA PRO A 137 -10.36 21.96 -9.68
C PRO A 137 -9.25 20.91 -9.56
N LYS A 138 -8.64 20.75 -8.38
CA LYS A 138 -7.48 19.86 -8.16
C LYS A 138 -7.92 18.43 -7.81
N ILE A 139 -9.17 18.25 -7.37
CA ILE A 139 -9.63 16.99 -6.78
C ILE A 139 -9.53 15.79 -7.72
N TYR A 140 -9.81 15.98 -9.01
CA TYR A 140 -9.77 14.89 -9.99
C TYR A 140 -8.39 14.23 -10.02
N LYS A 141 -7.34 15.03 -10.21
CA LYS A 141 -5.97 14.51 -10.28
C LYS A 141 -5.53 13.92 -8.94
N ALA A 142 -5.86 14.59 -7.84
CA ALA A 142 -5.50 14.10 -6.51
C ALA A 142 -6.11 12.72 -6.20
N VAL A 143 -7.38 12.52 -6.55
CA VAL A 143 -8.06 11.22 -6.40
C VAL A 143 -7.39 10.15 -7.28
N MET A 144 -7.07 10.47 -8.54
CA MET A 144 -6.35 9.54 -9.43
C MET A 144 -5.02 9.08 -8.79
N ASP A 145 -4.17 10.03 -8.42
CA ASP A 145 -2.82 9.77 -7.93
C ASP A 145 -2.83 8.94 -6.63
N ILE A 146 -3.75 9.26 -5.71
CA ILE A 146 -3.87 8.56 -4.42
C ILE A 146 -4.42 7.15 -4.59
N LEU A 147 -5.45 6.95 -5.41
CA LEU A 147 -6.02 5.62 -5.60
C LEU A 147 -5.07 4.69 -6.34
N GLU A 148 -4.34 5.20 -7.34
CA GLU A 148 -3.28 4.43 -7.99
C GLU A 148 -2.18 4.05 -7.00
N SER A 149 -1.73 5.00 -6.18
CA SER A 149 -0.72 4.73 -5.13
C SER A 149 -1.21 3.68 -4.14
N ALA A 150 -2.46 3.78 -3.67
CA ALA A 150 -3.05 2.82 -2.74
C ALA A 150 -3.15 1.42 -3.36
N TYR A 151 -3.52 1.34 -4.64
CA TYR A 151 -3.56 0.08 -5.39
C TYR A 151 -2.16 -0.54 -5.50
N TYR A 152 -1.15 0.20 -5.97
CA TYR A 152 0.20 -0.35 -6.10
C TYR A 152 0.80 -0.76 -4.75
N LEU A 153 0.53 -0.01 -3.68
CA LEU A 153 0.89 -0.42 -2.32
C LEU A 153 0.29 -1.77 -1.94
N SER A 154 -1.00 -1.99 -2.24
CA SER A 154 -1.66 -3.28 -1.96
C SER A 154 -1.04 -4.44 -2.74
N GLN A 155 -0.64 -4.20 -3.99
CA GLN A 155 0.02 -5.23 -4.79
C GLN A 155 1.42 -5.57 -4.25
N VAL A 156 2.13 -4.60 -3.70
CA VAL A 156 3.44 -4.82 -3.07
C VAL A 156 3.29 -5.59 -1.76
N GLU A 157 2.32 -5.22 -0.91
CA GLU A 157 2.03 -5.94 0.33
C GLU A 157 1.59 -7.38 0.06
N ASP A 158 0.69 -7.62 -0.89
CA ASP A 158 0.28 -8.97 -1.28
C ASP A 158 1.47 -9.79 -1.83
N ARG A 159 2.40 -9.15 -2.57
CA ARG A 159 3.64 -9.79 -3.03
C ARG A 159 4.60 -10.10 -1.90
N ILE A 160 4.74 -9.21 -0.92
CA ILE A 160 5.58 -9.44 0.27
C ILE A 160 4.97 -10.57 1.11
N LEU A 161 3.66 -10.55 1.35
CA LEU A 161 2.97 -11.62 2.09
C LEU A 161 3.03 -12.97 1.38
N THR A 162 3.00 -12.98 0.04
CA THR A 162 3.19 -14.21 -0.74
C THR A 162 4.65 -14.65 -0.78
N LEU A 163 5.62 -13.74 -0.84
CA LEU A 163 7.04 -14.08 -0.65
C LEU A 163 7.27 -14.66 0.75
N ASP A 164 6.71 -14.05 1.79
CA ASP A 164 6.73 -14.56 3.15
C ASP A 164 6.08 -15.95 3.22
N SER A 165 5.02 -16.23 2.46
CA SER A 165 4.42 -17.57 2.41
C SER A 165 5.24 -18.59 1.60
N PHE A 166 6.00 -18.15 0.59
CA PHE A 166 7.00 -18.98 -0.10
C PHE A 166 8.21 -19.31 0.80
N TYR A 167 8.58 -18.41 1.71
CA TYR A 167 9.59 -18.67 2.75
C TYR A 167 9.00 -19.42 3.97
N GLN A 168 7.69 -19.35 4.19
CA GLN A 168 6.95 -20.20 5.12
C GLN A 168 6.56 -21.53 4.46
N THR A 169 7.55 -22.33 4.07
CA THR A 169 7.35 -23.79 4.17
C THR A 169 6.98 -24.12 5.63
N PRO A 170 6.02 -25.02 5.90
CA PRO A 170 5.78 -25.49 7.26
C PRO A 170 7.11 -26.02 7.82
N PRO A 171 7.40 -25.89 9.13
CA PRO A 171 8.53 -26.58 9.70
C PRO A 171 8.28 -28.08 9.52
N LYS A 172 8.87 -28.66 8.48
CA LYS A 172 9.15 -30.10 8.46
C LYS A 172 10.03 -30.32 9.67
N ASP A 173 9.44 -30.92 10.69
CA ASP A 173 10.06 -31.57 11.84
C ASP A 173 11.59 -31.36 11.90
N ARG A 174 11.97 -30.15 12.33
CA ARG A 174 13.37 -29.75 12.57
C ARG A 174 13.65 -29.88 14.06
N SER A 175 13.31 -31.04 14.60
CA SER A 175 13.80 -31.51 15.90
C SER A 175 15.29 -31.93 15.84
N SER A 176 16.00 -31.64 14.73
CA SER A 176 17.41 -32.01 14.56
C SER A 176 18.24 -31.05 13.67
N SER A 177 17.84 -29.80 13.45
CA SER A 177 18.72 -28.81 12.80
C SER A 177 19.51 -28.01 13.84
N PRO A 178 20.83 -27.79 13.65
CA PRO A 178 21.68 -27.09 14.62
C PRO A 178 21.13 -25.69 14.88
N GLN A 179 21.06 -25.27 16.13
CA GLN A 179 20.83 -23.86 16.47
C GLN A 179 22.01 -23.04 15.92
N ILE A 180 21.86 -22.45 14.73
CA ILE A 180 22.81 -21.49 14.21
C ILE A 180 22.69 -20.26 15.11
N HIS A 181 23.61 -20.15 16.06
CA HIS A 181 23.74 -19.00 16.95
C HIS A 181 24.35 -17.85 16.15
N THR A 182 23.53 -17.02 15.51
CA THR A 182 24.00 -15.79 14.87
C THR A 182 24.28 -14.74 15.93
N LYS A 183 25.49 -14.73 16.49
CA LYS A 183 25.89 -13.85 17.59
C LYS A 183 26.59 -12.58 17.11
N THR A 184 27.18 -12.62 15.93
CA THR A 184 27.95 -11.51 15.36
C THR A 184 27.35 -11.03 14.03
N VAL A 185 27.71 -9.81 13.63
CA VAL A 185 27.34 -9.28 12.31
C VAL A 185 27.87 -10.20 11.20
N ASP A 186 29.06 -10.78 11.35
CA ASP A 186 29.62 -11.70 10.36
C ASP A 186 28.82 -13.00 10.25
N ASP A 187 28.37 -13.57 11.37
CA ASP A 187 27.50 -14.76 11.36
C ASP A 187 26.17 -14.47 10.66
N ALA A 188 25.58 -13.30 10.94
CA ALA A 188 24.35 -12.85 10.30
C ALA A 188 24.54 -12.66 8.79
N VAL A 189 25.66 -12.07 8.37
CA VAL A 189 25.98 -11.89 6.96
C VAL A 189 26.18 -13.24 6.26
N GLU A 190 26.91 -14.19 6.86
CA GLU A 190 27.11 -15.51 6.26
C GLU A 190 25.81 -16.31 6.13
N LEU A 191 24.94 -16.22 7.14
CA LEU A 191 23.61 -16.80 7.06
C LEU A 191 22.81 -16.22 5.89
N LEU A 192 22.78 -14.88 5.77
CA LEU A 192 22.07 -14.21 4.67
C LEU A 192 22.66 -14.58 3.30
N ILE A 193 23.99 -14.68 3.16
CA ILE A 193 24.62 -15.13 1.91
C ILE A 193 24.20 -16.56 1.55
N THR A 194 24.11 -17.44 2.56
CA THR A 194 23.73 -18.85 2.38
C THR A 194 22.27 -18.99 1.95
N GLU A 195 21.37 -18.19 2.52
CA GLU A 195 19.94 -18.23 2.21
C GLU A 195 19.58 -17.48 0.91
N MET A 196 20.42 -16.54 0.47
CA MET A 196 20.12 -15.67 -0.66
C MET A 196 20.40 -16.33 -2.03
N PRO A 197 19.44 -16.25 -2.98
CA PRO A 197 19.65 -16.69 -4.35
C PRO A 197 20.88 -16.02 -4.99
N LEU A 198 21.60 -16.75 -5.85
CA LEU A 198 22.80 -16.25 -6.52
C LEU A 198 22.54 -14.96 -7.32
N LYS A 199 21.35 -14.87 -7.94
CA LYS A 199 20.91 -13.68 -8.67
C LYS A 199 20.88 -12.44 -7.76
N ASP A 200 20.26 -12.56 -6.59
CA ASP A 200 20.09 -11.43 -5.67
C ASP A 200 21.43 -11.02 -5.05
N ARG A 201 22.31 -11.99 -4.76
CA ARG A 201 23.71 -11.74 -4.36
C ARG A 201 24.46 -10.93 -5.41
N ALA A 202 24.38 -11.32 -6.67
CA ALA A 202 25.02 -10.62 -7.79
C ALA A 202 24.41 -9.23 -8.04
N THR A 203 23.09 -9.09 -7.90
CA THR A 203 22.41 -7.79 -7.99
C THR A 203 22.87 -6.84 -6.88
N MET A 204 22.83 -7.29 -5.63
CA MET A 204 23.23 -6.49 -4.48
C MET A 204 24.72 -6.11 -4.55
N ALA A 205 25.60 -7.00 -5.02
CA ALA A 205 27.03 -6.70 -5.24
C ALA A 205 27.28 -5.54 -6.22
N ASN A 206 26.29 -5.12 -7.01
CA ASN A 206 26.40 -4.02 -7.98
C ASN A 206 25.71 -2.72 -7.53
N PHE A 207 25.08 -2.69 -6.36
CA PHE A 207 24.47 -1.48 -5.83
C PHE A 207 25.51 -0.45 -5.40
N THR A 208 25.14 0.82 -5.52
CA THR A 208 25.79 1.95 -4.87
C THR A 208 25.36 2.06 -3.41
N LYS A 209 26.12 2.79 -2.59
CA LYS A 209 25.79 2.96 -1.17
C LYS A 209 24.41 3.62 -0.96
N ALA A 210 24.01 4.54 -1.83
CA ALA A 210 22.70 5.20 -1.76
C ALA A 210 21.52 4.24 -2.03
N GLU A 211 21.74 3.20 -2.83
CA GLU A 211 20.73 2.18 -3.16
C GLU A 211 20.52 1.17 -2.02
N LEU A 212 21.30 1.22 -0.95
CA LEU A 212 21.11 0.38 0.23
C LEU A 212 19.98 0.88 1.14
N ALA A 213 19.79 2.20 1.26
CA ALA A 213 18.78 2.77 2.16
C ALA A 213 17.35 2.26 1.90
N PRO A 214 16.89 2.14 0.63
CA PRO A 214 15.59 1.53 0.34
C PRO A 214 15.46 0.07 0.76
N LEU A 215 16.56 -0.70 0.82
CA LEU A 215 16.53 -2.11 1.23
C LEU A 215 16.17 -2.28 2.71
N ASN A 216 16.35 -1.24 3.54
CA ASN A 216 15.95 -1.33 4.94
C ASN A 216 14.42 -1.46 5.10
N MET A 217 13.64 -1.00 4.10
CA MET A 217 12.19 -1.16 4.06
C MET A 217 11.74 -2.57 3.62
N THR A 218 12.64 -3.42 3.13
CA THR A 218 12.32 -4.79 2.69
C THR A 218 13.21 -5.81 3.39
N LEU A 219 14.47 -5.95 2.97
CA LEU A 219 15.47 -6.83 3.59
C LEU A 219 15.69 -6.48 5.07
N GLY A 220 15.61 -5.21 5.44
CA GLY A 220 15.71 -4.79 6.84
C GLY A 220 14.57 -5.33 7.71
N ILE A 221 13.35 -5.43 7.17
CA ILE A 221 12.22 -6.08 7.86
C ILE A 221 12.50 -7.58 8.04
N TYR A 222 12.97 -8.26 6.98
CA TYR A 222 13.34 -9.67 7.06
C TYR A 222 14.38 -9.92 8.16
N ILE A 223 15.46 -9.15 8.18
CA ILE A 223 16.52 -9.23 9.18
C ILE A 223 15.97 -9.02 10.60
N ARG A 224 15.13 -8.00 10.82
CA ARG A 224 14.46 -7.79 12.11
C ARG A 224 13.61 -8.99 12.53
N ASN A 225 12.80 -9.50 11.61
CA ASN A 225 11.87 -10.60 11.90
C ASN A 225 12.56 -11.97 12.04
N HIS A 226 13.75 -12.17 11.48
CA HIS A 226 14.42 -13.48 11.50
C HIS A 226 15.58 -13.52 12.49
N LEU A 227 16.31 -12.42 12.66
CA LEU A 227 17.50 -12.35 13.51
C LEU A 227 17.24 -11.67 14.85
N PHE A 228 16.24 -10.77 14.94
CA PHE A 228 15.92 -10.02 16.14
C PHE A 228 14.59 -10.42 16.83
N GLN A 229 13.62 -11.02 16.11
CA GLN A 229 12.39 -11.56 16.73
C GLN A 229 12.63 -12.89 17.45
N LYS A 230 13.29 -12.77 18.61
CA LYS A 230 13.17 -13.67 19.76
C LYS A 230 13.75 -13.03 21.03
N GLY A 231 13.69 -11.70 21.17
CA GLY A 231 13.98 -11.00 22.44
C GLY A 231 15.33 -11.28 23.13
N ALA A 232 16.30 -11.91 22.47
CA ALA A 232 17.44 -12.53 23.17
C ALA A 232 18.77 -12.51 22.40
N ASN A 233 18.90 -11.73 21.33
CA ASN A 233 20.19 -11.62 20.63
C ASN A 233 20.90 -10.30 20.97
N SER A 234 21.04 -10.03 22.27
CA SER A 234 21.78 -8.89 22.80
C SER A 234 23.22 -8.87 22.28
N GLU A 235 23.81 -10.04 22.02
CA GLU A 235 25.14 -10.19 21.42
C GLU A 235 25.19 -9.67 19.99
N LEU A 236 24.19 -9.99 19.15
CA LEU A 236 24.12 -9.49 17.77
C LEU A 236 23.91 -7.97 17.74
N LEU A 237 23.07 -7.44 18.62
CA LEU A 237 22.84 -6.00 18.73
C LEU A 237 24.11 -5.27 19.23
N ALA A 238 24.81 -5.84 20.21
CA ALA A 238 26.11 -5.33 20.66
C ALA A 238 27.17 -5.40 19.55
N SER A 239 27.18 -6.48 18.76
CA SER A 239 28.05 -6.60 17.59
C SER A 239 27.75 -5.53 16.54
N CYS A 240 26.46 -5.22 16.30
CA CYS A 240 26.07 -4.12 15.41
C CYS A 240 26.56 -2.77 15.94
N SER A 241 26.39 -2.50 17.25
CA SER A 241 26.86 -1.26 17.88
C SER A 241 28.37 -1.08 17.79
N HIS A 242 29.13 -2.15 17.97
CA HIS A 242 30.59 -2.13 17.83
C HIS A 242 30.99 -1.84 16.38
N VAL A 243 30.34 -2.48 15.41
CA VAL A 243 30.66 -2.32 13.98
C VAL A 243 30.29 -0.92 13.45
N SER A 244 29.22 -0.31 13.96
CA SER A 244 28.75 1.00 13.51
C SER A 244 29.28 2.17 14.35
N GLU A 245 30.09 1.91 15.37
CA GLU A 245 30.55 2.90 16.36
C GLU A 245 29.38 3.70 16.99
N ASN A 246 28.22 3.06 17.17
CA ASN A 246 27.01 3.70 17.70
C ASN A 246 26.43 2.91 18.87
N GLU A 247 26.51 3.50 20.07
CA GLU A 247 26.07 2.89 21.33
C GLU A 247 24.54 2.79 21.47
N HIS A 248 23.76 3.51 20.66
CA HIS A 248 22.30 3.59 20.75
C HIS A 248 21.61 3.27 19.41
N LEU A 249 21.82 2.04 18.92
CA LEU A 249 21.13 1.55 17.73
C LEU A 249 19.71 1.07 18.06
N SER A 250 18.73 1.49 17.26
CA SER A 250 17.45 0.78 17.18
C SER A 250 17.64 -0.54 16.41
N GLU A 251 16.71 -1.48 16.54
CA GLU A 251 16.71 -2.71 15.71
C GLU A 251 16.67 -2.40 14.20
N SER A 252 16.08 -1.26 13.83
CA SER A 252 16.04 -0.79 12.44
C SER A 252 17.41 -0.31 11.94
N ASP A 253 18.20 0.30 12.83
CA ASP A 253 19.55 0.74 12.52
C ASP A 253 20.51 -0.46 12.50
N ALA A 254 20.38 -1.38 13.46
CA ALA A 254 21.15 -2.62 13.51
C ALA A 254 20.91 -3.50 12.27
N ALA A 255 19.67 -3.59 11.78
CA ALA A 255 19.37 -4.29 10.53
C ALA A 255 20.07 -3.63 9.32
N PHE A 256 20.16 -2.30 9.30
CA PHE A 256 20.87 -1.58 8.25
C PHE A 256 22.39 -1.83 8.29
N VAL A 257 22.99 -1.90 9.49
CA VAL A 257 24.41 -2.26 9.67
C VAL A 257 24.71 -3.63 9.03
N ILE A 258 23.83 -4.61 9.23
CA ILE A 258 23.97 -5.94 8.62
C ILE A 258 23.84 -5.86 7.08
N ILE A 259 22.93 -5.04 6.55
CA ILE A 259 22.79 -4.82 5.09
C ILE A 259 24.06 -4.20 4.51
N GLU A 260 24.64 -3.20 5.17
CA GLU A 260 25.89 -2.57 4.73
C GLU A 260 27.04 -3.59 4.72
N LYS A 261 27.19 -4.40 5.77
CA LYS A 261 28.22 -5.46 5.83
C LYS A 261 28.02 -6.58 4.81
N LEU A 262 26.77 -6.99 4.59
CA LEU A 262 26.44 -7.94 3.53
C LEU A 262 26.83 -7.40 2.15
N TRP A 263 26.53 -6.12 1.88
CA TRP A 263 26.88 -5.47 0.62
C TRP A 263 28.40 -5.38 0.42
N GLU A 264 29.15 -4.96 1.44
CA GLU A 264 30.62 -4.92 1.42
C GLU A 264 31.20 -6.28 1.05
N LYS A 265 30.71 -7.36 1.66
CA LYS A 265 31.18 -8.73 1.41
C LYS A 265 30.82 -9.26 0.03
N LEU A 266 29.60 -9.00 -0.43
CA LEU A 266 29.13 -9.40 -1.76
C LEU A 266 29.89 -8.69 -2.89
N ARG A 267 30.31 -7.43 -2.68
CA ARG A 267 31.14 -6.69 -3.65
C ARG A 267 32.50 -7.33 -3.90
N VAL A 268 33.07 -8.01 -2.92
CA VAL A 268 34.35 -8.73 -3.06
C VAL A 268 34.15 -10.04 -3.82
N THR A 269 33.04 -10.72 -3.58
CA THR A 269 32.84 -12.14 -3.96
C THR A 269 31.97 -12.35 -5.20
N HIS A 270 31.03 -11.44 -5.50
CA HIS A 270 29.96 -11.63 -6.49
C HIS A 270 29.81 -10.47 -7.50
N ARG A 271 30.80 -9.56 -7.58
CA ARG A 271 30.78 -8.46 -8.56
C ARG A 271 30.97 -9.01 -9.97
N LEU A 272 29.92 -8.93 -10.79
CA LEU A 272 29.97 -9.35 -12.19
C LEU A 272 30.99 -8.50 -12.96
N ARG A 273 31.96 -9.16 -13.59
CA ARG A 273 32.87 -8.51 -14.55
C ARG A 273 32.14 -8.42 -15.89
N ILE A 274 31.94 -7.19 -16.37
CA ILE A 274 31.45 -6.97 -17.73
C ILE A 274 32.57 -7.39 -18.68
N VAL A 275 32.39 -8.52 -19.36
CA VAL A 275 33.26 -8.91 -20.48
C VAL A 275 32.83 -8.04 -21.66
N LYS A 276 33.72 -7.14 -22.09
CA LYS A 276 33.55 -6.34 -23.30
C LYS A 276 33.81 -7.19 -24.54
#